data_AF-A0A9E2J5E8-F1
#
_entry.id   AF-A0A9E2J5E8-F1
#
_cell.length_a   1.000
_cell.length_b   1.000
_cell.length_c   1.000
_cell.angle_alpha   90.00
_cell.angle_beta   90.00
_cell.angle_gamma   90.00
#
_symmetry.space_group_name_H-M   'P 1'
#
loop_
_entity.id
_entity.type
_entity.pdbx_description
1 polymer ?
#
loop_
_entity_poly.entity_id
_entity_poly.type
_entity_poly.pdbx_seq_one_letter_code
_entity_poly.pdbx_strand_id
1 'polypeptide(L)' 'MKNYHLTFTRLGWKLKAEGEEYAEKIFRTDKETAIKECAALLKKWHESASLKIHKEDGTFQEERTYPRSADPVNSAG' A
#
# COMPACT_ATOMS: atom_id res chain seq x y z
N MET A 1 -10.35 3.86 -8.46
CA MET A 1 -9.18 3.31 -7.75
C MET A 1 -9.02 4.07 -6.44
N LYS A 2 -8.86 3.37 -5.32
CA LYS A 2 -8.50 4.02 -4.05
C LYS A 2 -6.99 3.97 -3.86
N ASN A 3 -6.43 5.05 -3.34
CA ASN A 3 -5.00 5.15 -3.09
C ASN A 3 -4.73 5.01 -1.59
N TYR A 4 -3.59 4.42 -1.26
CA TYR A 4 -3.18 4.09 0.09
C TYR A 4 -1.70 4.42 0.27
N HIS A 5 -1.35 4.90 1.45
CA HIS A 5 0.00 5.28 1.84
C HIS A 5 0.46 4.35 2.96
N LEU A 6 1.52 3.60 2.69
CA LEU A 6 2.22 2.78 3.68
C LEU A 6 3.44 3.54 4.15
N THR A 7 3.36 4.12 5.34
CA THR A 7 4.44 4.92 5.96
C THR A 7 4.99 4.20 7.18
N PHE A 8 6.31 4.15 7.30
CA PHE A 8 6.91 3.60 8.50
C PHE A 8 6.93 4.63 9.63
N THR A 9 6.67 4.17 10.84
CA THR A 9 6.71 4.99 12.05
C THR A 9 7.41 4.21 13.16
N ARG A 10 7.71 4.86 14.29
CA ARG A 10 8.28 4.17 15.47
C ARG A 10 7.42 3.02 16.01
N LEU A 11 6.13 2.98 15.67
CA LEU A 11 5.22 1.89 16.05
C LEU A 11 5.16 0.77 15.01
N GLY A 12 5.77 0.95 13.83
CA GLY A 12 5.65 0.07 12.66
C GLY A 12 5.04 0.77 11.44
N TRP A 13 4.69 -0.04 10.45
CA TRP A 13 4.14 0.39 9.16
C TRP A 13 2.65 0.75 9.27
N LYS A 14 2.33 2.01 9.03
CA LYS A 14 0.95 2.51 9.03
C LYS A 14 0.40 2.57 7.61
N LEU A 15 -0.73 1.90 7.40
CA LEU A 15 -1.55 1.99 6.19
C LEU A 15 -2.59 3.08 6.37
N LYS A 16 -2.58 4.07 5.47
CA LYS A 16 -3.47 5.22 5.49
C LYS A 16 -4.13 5.38 4.12
N ALA A 17 -5.44 5.56 4.05
CA ALA A 17 -6.10 5.87 2.78
C ALA A 17 -5.80 7.32 2.34
N GLU A 18 -5.63 7.53 1.03
CA GLU A 18 -5.43 8.86 0.44
C GLU A 18 -6.72 9.68 0.64
N GLY A 19 -6.59 10.81 1.33
CA GLY A 19 -7.72 11.69 1.68
C GLY A 19 -8.30 11.46 3.07
N GLU A 20 -7.91 10.40 3.78
CA GLU A 20 -8.27 10.23 5.19
C GLU A 20 -7.21 10.82 6.11
N GLU A 21 -7.58 11.20 7.34
CA GLU A 21 -6.62 11.71 8.32
C GLU A 21 -5.96 10.57 9.11
N TYR A 22 -6.69 9.48 9.33
CA TYR A 22 -6.32 8.38 10.21
C TYR A 22 -5.70 7.21 9.46
N ALA A 23 -4.81 6.48 10.15
CA ALA A 23 -4.31 5.20 9.64
C ALA A 23 -5.37 4.12 9.87
N GLU A 24 -5.78 3.44 8.81
CA GLU A 24 -6.72 2.31 8.91
C GLU A 24 -6.09 1.13 9.65
N LYS A 25 -4.77 0.92 9.47
CA LYS A 25 -4.08 -0.20 10.11
C LYS A 25 -2.60 0.06 10.38
N ILE A 26 -2.07 -0.58 11.41
CA ILE A 26 -0.65 -0.51 11.79
C ILE A 26 -0.09 -1.94 11.86
N PHE A 27 0.94 -2.19 11.08
CA PHE A 27 1.65 -3.46 11.01
C PHE A 27 2.98 -3.33 11.76
N ARG A 28 3.12 -4.07 12.86
CA ARG A 28 4.35 -4.10 13.69
C ARG A 28 5.30 -5.22 13.24
N THR A 29 5.52 -5.31 11.93
CA THR A 29 6.30 -6.39 11.29
C THR A 29 7.25 -5.79 10.26
N ASP A 30 8.09 -6.61 9.67
CA ASP A 30 8.98 -6.24 8.58
C ASP A 30 8.20 -5.66 7.39
N LYS A 31 8.88 -4.79 6.65
CA LYS A 31 8.32 -4.11 5.48
C LYS A 31 7.64 -5.07 4.51
N GLU A 32 8.29 -6.18 4.19
CA GLU A 32 7.77 -7.15 3.23
C GLU A 32 6.46 -7.80 3.70
N THR A 33 6.38 -8.16 4.98
CA THR A 33 5.19 -8.75 5.57
C THR A 33 4.05 -7.73 5.62
N ALA A 34 4.35 -6.49 6.01
CA ALA A 34 3.38 -5.39 6.01
C ALA A 34 2.81 -5.14 4.61
N ILE A 35 3.65 -5.12 3.57
CA ILE A 35 3.21 -4.95 2.17
C ILE A 35 2.33 -6.12 1.73
N LYS A 36 2.70 -7.36 2.04
CA LYS A 36 1.91 -8.55 1.68
C LYS A 36 0.54 -8.53 2.35
N GLU A 37 0.49 -8.22 3.64
CA GLU A 37 -0.76 -8.09 4.39
C GLU A 37 -1.62 -6.94 3.87
N CYS A 38 -1.02 -5.76 3.63
CA CYS A 38 -1.71 -4.63 3.01
C CYS A 38 -2.29 -5.02 1.65
N ALA A 39 -1.49 -5.62 0.78
CA ALA A 39 -1.92 -6.07 -0.54
C ALA A 39 -3.09 -7.07 -0.45
N ALA A 40 -3.03 -8.02 0.49
CA ALA A 40 -4.11 -8.98 0.71
C ALA A 40 -5.39 -8.31 1.22
N LEU A 41 -5.28 -7.32 2.09
CA LEU A 41 -6.41 -6.52 2.57
C LEU A 41 -7.00 -5.66 1.45
N LEU A 42 -6.17 -4.97 0.69
CA LEU A 42 -6.60 -4.14 -0.43
C LEU A 42 -7.35 -4.96 -1.48
N LYS A 43 -6.84 -6.15 -1.83
CA LYS A 43 -7.54 -7.09 -2.71
C LYS A 43 -8.89 -7.56 -2.16
N LYS A 44 -9.05 -7.62 -0.83
CA LYS A 44 -10.32 -8.00 -0.19
C LYS A 44 -11.30 -6.84 -0.07
N TRP A 45 -10.81 -5.63 0.17
CA TRP A 45 -11.62 -4.43 0.37
C TRP A 45 -12.03 -3.77 -0.94
N HIS A 46 -11.14 -3.79 -1.93
CA HIS A 46 -11.29 -3.08 -3.19
C HIS A 46 -10.87 -3.95 -4.37
N GLU A 47 -11.59 -3.82 -5.46
CA GLU A 47 -11.27 -4.51 -6.72
C GLU A 47 -10.03 -3.89 -7.41
N SER A 48 -9.75 -2.61 -7.14
CA SER A 48 -8.57 -1.88 -7.61
C SER A 48 -8.10 -0.79 -6.63
N ALA A 49 -6.88 -0.93 -6.10
CA ALA A 49 -6.27 0.02 -5.18
C ALA A 49 -4.77 0.23 -5.43
N SER A 50 -4.27 1.44 -5.25
CA SER A 50 -2.85 1.79 -5.41
C SER A 50 -2.19 1.96 -4.04
N LEU A 51 -1.08 1.26 -3.79
CA LEU A 51 -0.32 1.34 -2.53
C LEU A 51 1.00 2.06 -2.76
N LYS A 52 1.12 3.27 -2.18
CA LYS A 52 2.35 4.07 -2.13
C LYS A 52 3.16 3.67 -0.91
N ILE A 53 4.33 3.09 -1.13
CA ILE A 53 5.25 2.63 -0.08
C ILE A 53 6.31 3.71 0.12
N HIS A 54 6.40 4.19 1.36
CA HIS A 54 7.43 5.13 1.80
C HIS A 54 8.57 4.37 2.48
N LYS A 55 9.76 4.97 2.55
CA LYS A 55 10.90 4.45 3.32
C LYS A 55 10.71 4.77 4.81
N GLU A 56 11.57 4.16 5.63
CA GLU A 56 11.70 4.48 7.05
C GLU A 56 12.04 5.95 7.31
N ASP A 57 12.75 6.56 6.36
CA ASP A 57 13.13 7.97 6.36
C ASP A 57 11.99 8.91 5.91
N GLY A 58 10.82 8.38 5.53
CA GLY A 58 9.68 9.15 5.03
C GLY A 58 9.79 9.58 3.56
N THR A 59 10.89 9.25 2.89
CA THR A 59 11.03 9.43 1.44
C THR A 59 10.19 8.43 0.66
N PHE A 60 9.64 8.84 -0.48
CA PHE A 60 8.91 7.93 -1.36
C PHE A 60 9.86 6.85 -1.89
N GLN A 61 9.43 5.59 -1.83
CA GLN A 61 10.21 4.48 -2.34
C GLN A 61 9.66 3.95 -3.64
N GLU A 62 8.38 3.55 -3.63
CA GLU A 62 7.77 2.81 -4.71
C GLU A 62 6.25 2.90 -4.59
N GLU A 63 5.56 3.01 -5.72
CA GLU A 63 4.11 2.84 -5.78
C GLU A 63 3.80 1.53 -6.49
N ARG A 64 2.85 0.78 -5.94
CA ARG A 64 2.42 -0.50 -6.51
C ARG A 64 0.91 -0.65 -6.45
N THR A 65 0.31 -0.97 -7.60
CA THR A 65 -1.13 -1.20 -7.71
C THR A 65 -1.50 -2.66 -7.39
N TYR A 66 -2.57 -2.84 -6.63
CA TYR A 66 -3.10 -4.12 -6.17
C TYR A 66 -4.59 -4.26 -6.48
N PRO A 67 -5.04 -5.43 -7.01
CA PRO A 67 -4.22 -6.56 -7.45
C PRO A 67 -3.32 -6.20 -8.63
N ARG A 68 -2.20 -6.93 -8.81
CA ARG A 68 -1.30 -6.79 -9.98
C ARG A 68 -2.04 -6.93 -11.31
N SER A 69 -3.21 -7.59 -11.32
CA SER A 69 -4.10 -7.72 -12.48
C SER A 69 -4.90 -6.45 -12.80
N ALA A 70 -5.04 -5.52 -11.86
CA ALA A 70 -5.62 -4.19 -12.07
C ALA A 70 -4.58 -3.17 -12.54
N ASP A 71 -3.30 -3.56 -12.58
CA ASP A 71 -2.28 -2.81 -13.30
C ASP A 71 -2.61 -2.88 -14.79
N PRO A 72 -2.79 -1.75 -15.49
CA PRO A 72 -3.14 -1.76 -16.90
C PRO A 72 -2.01 -2.41 -17.70
N VAL A 73 -2.21 -3.68 -18.07
CA VAL A 73 -1.40 -4.40 -19.05
C VAL A 73 -1.58 -3.75 -20.43
N ASN A 74 -0.80 -2.72 -20.71
CA ASN A 74 -0.49 -2.28 -22.07
C ASN A 74 0.97 -2.68 -22.34
N SER A 75 1.34 -3.41 -23.39
CA SER A 75 0.68 -3.65 -24.67
C SER A 75 1.03 -5.03 -25.22
N ALA A 76 0.20 -5.52 -26.15
CA ALA A 76 0.51 -6.64 -27.03
C ALA A 76 1.78 -6.32 -27.84
N GLY A 77 2.74 -7.24 -27.80
CA GLY A 77 3.79 -7.34 -28.81
C GLY A 77 3.27 -8.05 -30.05
#